data_AF-A0AAD9DCA9-F1
#
_entry.id   AF-A0AAD9DCA9-F1
#
_cell.length_a   1.000
_cell.length_b   1.000
_cell.length_c   1.000
_cell.angle_alpha   90.00
_cell.angle_beta   90.00
_cell.angle_gamma   90.00
#
_symmetry.space_group_name_H-M   'P 1'
#
loop_
_entity.id
_entity.type
_entity.pdbx_description
1 polymer ?
#
loop_
_entity_poly.entity_id
_entity_poly.type
_entity_poly.pdbx_seq_one_letter_code
_entity_poly.pdbx_strand_id
1 'polypeptide(L)'
;MLLVKVKDVNGLELSDTHEVMSDEVFGTNGDPGNLKTSLSACSHGQLTVVAGVGDPNELAPGVVEVTIPISLLDNTDSTIRNAVTTALSTDLGISVPGDYQQVMYALEGCYGGGCGWAAYAYINSWNSVYNGNYYKAVGVQVHELGHNFNLAHSGGLNNSTYTDHTGAMGNPHYSDDLYQCFNVAKNFQLDWYNDAKITIDPRVSGYTDTITLVGIAEYDQAGSNPVTVRMSTGGQSPGGGDIFFGFNRATGPNQYNDEGDDLVTIVQVSSGTGTGYSQSYLRAKLGVGESHPLYNFGGTGKTVTVTVNSIDIESSPGTAVVTITDNLTSPPTDAPTTPPPSNAPTPAPTGAPVTAAPTNPPTTTPPSNAPTSPPTNAPTNPVPTRAPTPNPTPVPTIPPTPSPTQVCSAISSRNACNNTSGRCEWSGNRRNGTCGDSGGGGDCSTCSNFTSRKSCRRCGCTWGNKQCSN
;
A
#
# COMPACT_ATOMS: atom_id res chain seq x y z
N MET A 1 13.13 -7.23 7.50
CA MET A 1 11.91 -6.62 8.07
C MET A 1 11.59 -7.34 9.36
N LEU A 2 11.10 -6.62 10.38
CA LEU A 2 10.94 -7.15 11.73
C LEU A 2 9.48 -7.11 12.21
N LEU A 3 9.07 -8.13 12.93
CA LEU A 3 7.83 -8.20 13.70
C LEU A 3 8.21 -8.31 15.19
N VAL A 4 7.56 -7.51 16.01
CA VAL A 4 7.84 -7.42 17.45
C VAL A 4 6.61 -7.87 18.21
N LYS A 5 6.68 -9.04 18.84
CA LYS A 5 5.71 -9.49 19.81
C LYS A 5 5.90 -8.68 21.10
N VAL A 6 4.83 -8.04 21.57
CA VAL A 6 4.88 -7.20 22.78
C VAL A 6 4.25 -7.92 23.95
N LYS A 7 4.99 -7.97 25.06
CA LYS A 7 4.57 -8.48 26.37
C LYS A 7 4.56 -7.32 27.38
N ASP A 8 3.48 -7.13 28.11
CA ASP A 8 3.34 -6.05 29.09
C ASP A 8 3.90 -6.43 30.48
N VAL A 9 3.99 -5.46 31.39
CA VAL A 9 4.54 -5.65 32.75
C VAL A 9 3.75 -6.64 33.62
N ASN A 10 2.50 -6.96 33.25
CA ASN A 10 1.65 -7.95 33.90
C ASN A 10 1.74 -9.33 33.23
N GLY A 11 2.46 -9.44 32.09
CA GLY A 11 2.53 -10.64 31.26
C GLY A 11 1.40 -10.76 30.22
N LEU A 12 0.72 -9.66 29.87
CA LEU A 12 -0.28 -9.63 28.80
C LEU A 12 0.42 -9.58 27.43
N GLU A 13 0.12 -10.55 26.57
CA GLU A 13 0.76 -10.78 25.27
C GLU A 13 -0.17 -11.53 24.31
N LEU A 14 0.11 -11.50 23.01
CA LEU A 14 -0.59 -12.31 22.01
C LEU A 14 -0.42 -13.81 22.30
N SER A 15 -1.49 -14.59 22.09
CA SER A 15 -1.49 -16.04 22.31
C SER A 15 -0.64 -16.84 21.33
N ASP A 16 -0.33 -16.24 20.17
CA ASP A 16 0.34 -16.91 19.06
C ASP A 16 1.84 -17.05 19.36
N THR A 17 2.46 -18.13 18.89
CA THR A 17 3.90 -18.38 19.07
C THR A 17 4.71 -17.61 18.03
N HIS A 18 6.02 -17.46 18.26
CA HIS A 18 6.89 -16.72 17.34
C HIS A 18 6.91 -17.34 15.93
N GLU A 19 6.80 -18.66 15.82
CA GLU A 19 6.74 -19.38 14.54
C GLU A 19 5.42 -19.15 13.79
N VAL A 20 4.29 -19.05 14.50
CA VAL A 20 2.99 -18.67 13.92
C VAL A 20 3.07 -17.22 13.44
N MET A 21 3.51 -16.30 14.31
CA MET A 21 3.66 -14.88 13.97
C MET A 21 4.64 -14.65 12.80
N SER A 22 5.63 -15.54 12.62
CA SER A 22 6.57 -15.52 11.49
C SER A 22 5.90 -15.99 10.19
N ASP A 23 5.04 -17.01 10.24
CA ASP A 23 4.34 -17.53 9.06
C ASP A 23 3.32 -16.51 8.53
N GLU A 24 2.49 -15.95 9.42
CA GLU A 24 1.39 -15.01 9.09
C GLU A 24 1.88 -13.65 8.51
N VAL A 25 3.20 -13.40 8.53
CA VAL A 25 3.84 -12.21 7.95
C VAL A 25 4.86 -12.56 6.84
N PHE A 26 5.53 -13.71 6.92
CA PHE A 26 6.65 -14.06 6.04
C PHE A 26 6.57 -15.44 5.33
N GLY A 27 5.49 -16.21 5.53
CA GLY A 27 5.26 -17.51 4.89
C GLY A 27 6.38 -18.53 5.16
N THR A 28 6.86 -18.60 6.40
CA THR A 28 8.03 -19.39 6.80
C THR A 28 7.76 -20.87 7.09
N ASN A 29 6.52 -21.23 7.41
CA ASN A 29 6.07 -22.61 7.64
C ASN A 29 5.08 -23.11 6.57
N GLY A 30 4.63 -22.23 5.67
CA GLY A 30 3.92 -22.61 4.45
C GLY A 30 2.57 -21.93 4.25
N ASP A 31 2.24 -20.92 5.06
CA ASP A 31 1.10 -20.06 4.80
C ASP A 31 1.14 -19.46 3.37
N PRO A 32 0.07 -19.58 2.57
CA PRO A 32 -0.03 -18.92 1.27
C PRO A 32 -0.35 -17.42 1.36
N GLY A 33 -1.01 -16.97 2.43
CA GLY A 33 -1.66 -15.67 2.55
C GLY A 33 -1.05 -14.76 3.61
N ASN A 34 0.13 -14.19 3.32
CA ASN A 34 0.88 -13.29 4.22
C ASN A 34 1.29 -11.97 3.54
N LEU A 35 1.83 -11.05 4.34
CA LEU A 35 2.37 -9.76 3.90
C LEU A 35 3.41 -9.87 2.78
N LYS A 36 4.30 -10.87 2.88
CA LYS A 36 5.38 -11.08 1.92
C LYS A 36 4.86 -11.62 0.59
N THR A 37 3.97 -12.62 0.58
CA THR A 37 3.39 -13.12 -0.68
C THR A 37 2.52 -12.06 -1.34
N SER A 38 1.67 -11.35 -0.59
CA SER A 38 0.80 -10.29 -1.12
C SER A 38 1.58 -9.10 -1.71
N LEU A 39 2.55 -8.53 -0.98
CA LEU A 39 3.36 -7.42 -1.49
C LEU A 39 4.27 -7.85 -2.64
N SER A 40 4.84 -9.06 -2.60
CA SER A 40 5.63 -9.58 -3.72
C SER A 40 4.77 -9.83 -4.96
N ALA A 41 3.52 -10.26 -4.81
CA ALA A 41 2.64 -10.53 -5.93
C ALA A 41 2.05 -9.24 -6.53
N CYS A 42 1.58 -8.30 -5.70
CA CYS A 42 1.13 -6.98 -6.19
C CYS A 42 2.26 -6.19 -6.84
N SER A 43 3.49 -6.26 -6.32
CA SER A 43 4.65 -5.57 -6.93
C SER A 43 5.32 -6.36 -8.08
N HIS A 44 4.83 -7.55 -8.43
CA HIS A 44 5.49 -8.46 -9.39
C HIS A 44 6.99 -8.66 -9.11
N GLY A 45 7.34 -8.81 -7.82
CA GLY A 45 8.72 -9.01 -7.35
C GLY A 45 9.56 -7.74 -7.22
N GLN A 46 9.06 -6.58 -7.65
CA GLN A 46 9.76 -5.29 -7.55
C GLN A 46 9.94 -4.83 -6.09
N LEU A 47 9.13 -5.34 -5.16
CA LEU A 47 9.36 -5.28 -3.71
C LEU A 47 9.59 -6.69 -3.16
N THR A 48 10.75 -6.91 -2.53
CA THR A 48 11.06 -8.13 -1.79
C THR A 48 10.96 -7.90 -0.29
N VAL A 49 10.09 -8.64 0.40
CA VAL A 49 10.03 -8.65 1.87
C VAL A 49 10.91 -9.80 2.40
N VAL A 50 11.91 -9.45 3.21
CA VAL A 50 12.82 -10.40 3.88
C VAL A 50 12.51 -10.44 5.37
N ALA A 51 12.37 -11.65 5.93
CA ALA A 51 12.20 -11.84 7.37
C ALA A 51 13.53 -11.60 8.10
N GLY A 52 13.51 -10.73 9.10
CA GLY A 52 14.64 -10.49 10.00
C GLY A 52 15.85 -9.81 9.35
N VAL A 53 16.99 -10.00 10.02
CA VAL A 53 18.36 -9.90 9.49
C VAL A 53 19.24 -11.08 9.95
N GLY A 54 18.72 -11.99 10.78
CA GLY A 54 19.47 -13.05 11.45
C GLY A 54 20.04 -12.61 12.80
N ASP A 55 19.36 -11.71 13.51
CA ASP A 55 19.80 -11.24 14.84
C ASP A 55 19.70 -12.37 15.90
N PRO A 56 20.65 -12.51 16.84
CA PRO A 56 20.60 -13.54 17.89
C PRO A 56 19.36 -13.52 18.80
N ASN A 57 18.59 -12.43 18.81
CA ASN A 57 17.33 -12.32 19.55
C ASN A 57 16.09 -12.74 18.73
N GLU A 58 16.23 -13.06 17.43
CA GLU A 58 15.13 -13.59 16.61
C GLU A 58 14.72 -14.99 17.12
N LEU A 59 13.51 -15.07 17.70
CA LEU A 59 12.94 -16.32 18.26
C LEU A 59 12.30 -17.19 17.17
N ALA A 60 11.88 -16.56 16.07
CA ALA A 60 11.56 -17.16 14.79
C ALA A 60 11.99 -16.17 13.69
N PRO A 61 12.09 -16.57 12.39
CA PRO A 61 12.61 -15.69 11.36
C PRO A 61 11.85 -14.36 11.27
N GLY A 62 12.54 -13.25 11.51
CA GLY A 62 11.95 -11.91 11.56
C GLY A 62 11.04 -11.62 12.73
N VAL A 63 11.03 -12.44 13.79
CA VAL A 63 10.19 -12.24 14.98
C VAL A 63 11.02 -12.19 16.26
N VAL A 64 10.87 -11.10 17.01
CA VAL A 64 11.46 -10.91 18.35
C VAL A 64 10.34 -10.67 19.38
N GLU A 65 10.59 -10.98 20.65
CA GLU A 65 9.70 -10.64 21.77
C GLU A 65 10.38 -9.61 22.67
N VAL A 66 9.63 -8.57 23.08
CA VAL A 66 10.11 -7.56 24.03
C VAL A 66 9.12 -7.43 25.19
N THR A 67 9.65 -7.30 26.41
CA THR A 67 8.83 -7.01 27.61
C THR A 67 8.91 -5.52 27.94
N ILE A 68 7.77 -4.82 27.91
CA ILE A 68 7.70 -3.39 28.24
C ILE A 68 7.44 -3.17 29.74
N PRO A 69 8.05 -2.15 30.38
CA PRO A 69 7.93 -1.91 31.83
C PRO A 69 6.62 -1.21 32.23
N ILE A 70 5.60 -1.26 31.38
CA ILE A 70 4.29 -0.62 31.56
C ILE A 70 3.15 -1.57 31.16
N SER A 71 1.92 -1.17 31.47
CA SER A 71 0.71 -1.95 31.27
C SER A 71 -0.05 -1.50 30.00
N LEU A 72 -0.57 -2.45 29.21
CA LEU A 72 -1.38 -2.12 28.02
C LEU A 72 -2.78 -1.58 28.37
N LEU A 73 -3.24 -1.83 29.62
CA LEU A 73 -4.61 -1.58 30.05
C LEU A 73 -4.92 -0.10 30.35
N ASP A 74 -3.89 0.68 30.72
CA ASP A 74 -4.02 2.02 31.31
C ASP A 74 -3.07 3.08 30.70
N ASN A 75 -2.24 2.69 29.74
CA ASN A 75 -1.31 3.60 29.04
C ASN A 75 -1.81 4.00 27.64
N THR A 76 -1.33 5.12 27.10
CA THR A 76 -1.70 5.57 25.75
C THR A 76 -0.97 4.80 24.66
N ASP A 77 -1.58 4.73 23.47
CA ASP A 77 -0.99 4.24 22.21
C ASP A 77 0.48 4.65 22.02
N SER A 78 0.75 5.91 22.29
CA SER A 78 1.98 6.67 22.10
C SER A 78 2.99 6.35 23.20
N THR A 79 2.52 6.13 24.43
CA THR A 79 3.35 5.68 25.56
C THR A 79 3.77 4.22 25.35
N ILE A 80 2.85 3.35 24.92
CA ILE A 80 3.08 1.95 24.58
C ILE A 80 4.12 1.84 23.47
N ARG A 81 3.88 2.48 22.31
CA ARG A 81 4.83 2.47 21.17
C ARG A 81 6.23 2.96 21.55
N ASN A 82 6.33 4.00 22.38
CA ASN A 82 7.62 4.51 22.85
C ASN A 82 8.33 3.51 23.78
N ALA A 83 7.60 2.83 24.67
CA ALA A 83 8.14 1.79 25.53
C ALA A 83 8.62 0.56 24.73
N VAL A 84 7.84 0.10 23.75
CA VAL A 84 8.21 -0.99 22.82
C VAL A 84 9.49 -0.63 22.07
N THR A 85 9.57 0.57 21.50
CA THR A 85 10.77 1.05 20.79
C THR A 85 11.99 1.10 21.69
N THR A 86 11.82 1.46 22.97
CA THR A 86 12.91 1.56 23.96
C THR A 86 13.41 0.19 24.39
N ALA A 87 12.50 -0.76 24.67
CA ALA A 87 12.86 -2.14 24.99
C ALA A 87 13.60 -2.78 23.80
N LEU A 88 13.02 -2.72 22.60
CA LEU A 88 13.60 -3.23 21.36
C LEU A 88 14.99 -2.66 21.06
N SER A 89 15.20 -1.36 21.25
CA SER A 89 16.51 -0.72 21.08
C SER A 89 17.54 -1.20 22.11
N THR A 90 17.08 -1.61 23.30
CA THR A 90 17.93 -2.12 24.38
C THR A 90 18.31 -3.58 24.14
N ASP A 91 17.32 -4.42 23.81
CA ASP A 91 17.48 -5.87 23.64
C ASP A 91 18.31 -6.21 22.39
N LEU A 92 18.12 -5.48 21.29
CA LEU A 92 18.91 -5.59 20.07
C LEU A 92 20.22 -4.77 20.11
N GLY A 93 20.38 -3.85 21.07
CA GLY A 93 21.55 -2.96 21.15
C GLY A 93 21.70 -1.94 20.02
N ILE A 94 20.63 -1.67 19.25
CA ILE A 94 20.62 -0.75 18.10
C ILE A 94 19.75 0.49 18.33
N SER A 95 20.00 1.56 17.59
CA SER A 95 18.98 2.60 17.40
C SER A 95 17.97 2.13 16.37
N VAL A 96 16.80 1.66 16.81
CA VAL A 96 15.71 1.20 15.92
C VAL A 96 15.37 2.29 14.90
N PRO A 97 15.25 1.96 13.60
CA PRO A 97 15.14 0.60 13.04
C PRO A 97 16.47 -0.05 12.64
N GLY A 98 17.64 0.61 12.80
CA GLY A 98 18.93 0.05 12.39
C GLY A 98 18.95 -0.40 10.92
N ASP A 99 19.32 -1.66 10.68
CA ASP A 99 19.36 -2.27 9.34
C ASP A 99 17.98 -2.74 8.83
N TYR A 100 16.93 -2.72 9.66
CA TYR A 100 15.57 -3.04 9.25
C TYR A 100 14.93 -1.87 8.49
N GLN A 101 14.34 -2.11 7.31
CA GLN A 101 13.59 -1.04 6.62
C GLN A 101 12.18 -0.82 7.16
N GLN A 102 11.59 -1.85 7.77
CA GLN A 102 10.21 -1.87 8.30
C GLN A 102 10.15 -2.70 9.58
N VAL A 103 9.39 -2.24 10.58
CA VAL A 103 9.20 -2.85 11.90
C VAL A 103 7.73 -2.73 12.35
N MET A 104 7.05 -3.87 12.43
CA MET A 104 5.68 -4.02 12.93
C MET A 104 5.69 -4.27 14.44
N TYR A 105 4.89 -3.55 15.22
CA TYR A 105 4.64 -3.84 16.64
C TYR A 105 3.28 -4.52 16.80
N ALA A 106 3.27 -5.76 17.29
CA ALA A 106 2.05 -6.55 17.50
C ALA A 106 1.69 -6.58 19.00
N LEU A 107 0.63 -5.88 19.35
CA LEU A 107 0.09 -5.78 20.71
C LEU A 107 -1.02 -6.83 20.92
N GLU A 108 -1.17 -7.35 22.13
CA GLU A 108 -2.39 -8.07 22.53
C GLU A 108 -3.62 -7.17 22.44
N GLY A 109 -3.48 -5.95 22.97
CA GLY A 109 -4.52 -4.95 23.00
C GLY A 109 -3.99 -3.54 23.22
N CYS A 110 -4.85 -2.55 22.97
CA CYS A 110 -4.65 -1.15 23.33
C CYS A 110 -5.96 -0.65 23.96
N TYR A 111 -5.93 -0.26 25.24
CA TYR A 111 -7.15 0.05 26.01
C TYR A 111 -7.23 1.48 26.56
N GLY A 112 -6.11 2.19 26.64
CA GLY A 112 -6.04 3.56 27.15
C GLY A 112 -6.44 4.65 26.15
N GLY A 113 -6.15 5.90 26.48
CA GLY A 113 -6.39 7.05 25.60
C GLY A 113 -5.55 6.96 24.31
N GLY A 114 -6.15 7.30 23.17
CA GLY A 114 -5.51 7.18 21.85
C GLY A 114 -5.64 5.79 21.21
N CYS A 115 -6.12 4.79 21.94
CA CYS A 115 -6.54 3.50 21.38
C CYS A 115 -7.94 3.62 20.71
N GLY A 116 -8.32 2.61 19.92
CA GLY A 116 -9.61 2.58 19.19
C GLY A 116 -9.49 2.29 17.68
N TRP A 117 -8.28 1.94 17.23
CA TRP A 117 -7.91 1.59 15.85
C TRP A 117 -7.65 0.07 15.72
N ALA A 118 -7.65 -0.42 14.48
CA ALA A 118 -7.27 -1.79 14.14
C ALA A 118 -5.74 -1.92 14.03
N ALA A 119 -5.14 -1.01 13.27
CA ALA A 119 -3.71 -0.76 13.24
C ALA A 119 -3.47 0.74 12.98
N TYR A 120 -2.21 1.18 12.99
CA TYR A 120 -1.77 2.45 12.41
C TYR A 120 -0.31 2.39 11.97
N ALA A 121 0.08 3.28 11.06
CA ALA A 121 1.45 3.42 10.61
C ALA A 121 1.90 4.88 10.45
N TYR A 122 3.19 5.11 10.58
CA TYR A 122 3.79 6.41 10.32
C TYR A 122 4.03 6.61 8.82
N ILE A 123 3.55 7.74 8.31
CA ILE A 123 3.70 8.16 6.92
C ILE A 123 5.19 8.31 6.56
N ASN A 124 5.62 7.71 5.44
CA ASN A 124 6.99 7.79 4.92
C ASN A 124 8.04 7.43 6.00
N SER A 125 7.88 6.24 6.59
CA SER A 125 8.58 5.80 7.79
C SER A 125 8.75 4.27 7.80
N TRP A 126 9.27 3.75 8.90
CA TRP A 126 9.58 2.34 9.13
C TRP A 126 8.62 1.64 10.10
N ASN A 127 7.69 2.36 10.74
CA ASN A 127 6.93 1.83 11.89
C ASN A 127 5.42 1.70 11.62
N SER A 128 4.89 0.54 11.97
CA SER A 128 3.46 0.23 12.06
C SER A 128 3.15 -0.50 13.38
N VAL A 129 1.91 -0.37 13.87
CA VAL A 129 1.45 -0.90 15.16
C VAL A 129 0.07 -1.52 15.00
N TYR A 130 -0.13 -2.74 15.51
CA TYR A 130 -1.33 -3.56 15.30
C TYR A 130 -1.94 -3.99 16.63
N ASN A 131 -3.28 -4.03 16.69
CA ASN A 131 -4.07 -4.28 17.89
C ASN A 131 -4.69 -5.68 17.81
N GLY A 132 -4.30 -6.61 18.69
CA GLY A 132 -4.77 -8.00 18.64
C GLY A 132 -4.48 -8.65 17.28
N ASN A 133 -5.43 -9.45 16.79
CA ASN A 133 -5.28 -10.24 15.54
C ASN A 133 -5.10 -9.41 14.26
N TYR A 134 -5.22 -8.07 14.28
CA TYR A 134 -4.99 -7.26 13.08
C TYR A 134 -3.53 -7.28 12.61
N TYR A 135 -2.58 -7.82 13.38
CA TYR A 135 -1.20 -8.02 12.93
C TYR A 135 -1.08 -9.04 11.77
N LYS A 136 -2.07 -9.94 11.61
CA LYS A 136 -2.06 -11.00 10.59
C LYS A 136 -3.06 -10.84 9.44
N ALA A 137 -4.08 -10.00 9.60
CA ALA A 137 -5.01 -9.69 8.50
C ALA A 137 -4.28 -8.98 7.35
N VAL A 138 -4.03 -9.67 6.23
CA VAL A 138 -3.09 -9.17 5.20
C VAL A 138 -3.53 -7.88 4.55
N GLY A 139 -4.84 -7.71 4.32
CA GLY A 139 -5.38 -6.42 3.86
C GLY A 139 -4.97 -5.26 4.77
N VAL A 140 -5.02 -5.44 6.09
CA VAL A 140 -4.60 -4.42 7.08
C VAL A 140 -3.08 -4.23 7.05
N GLN A 141 -2.30 -5.33 7.03
CA GLN A 141 -0.84 -5.26 6.93
C GLN A 141 -0.39 -4.44 5.70
N VAL A 142 -1.02 -4.68 4.53
CA VAL A 142 -0.74 -3.98 3.26
C VAL A 142 -1.18 -2.51 3.31
N HIS A 143 -2.29 -2.18 3.98
CA HIS A 143 -2.73 -0.79 4.19
C HIS A 143 -1.71 0.00 4.99
N GLU A 144 -1.27 -0.53 6.13
CA GLU A 144 -0.32 0.14 7.03
C GLU A 144 1.07 0.29 6.41
N LEU A 145 1.58 -0.75 5.74
CA LEU A 145 2.83 -0.62 4.98
C LEU A 145 2.68 0.36 3.81
N GLY A 146 1.48 0.51 3.25
CA GLY A 146 1.17 1.59 2.30
C GLY A 146 1.47 2.98 2.86
N HIS A 147 1.13 3.27 4.13
CA HIS A 147 1.53 4.51 4.78
C HIS A 147 3.04 4.63 4.97
N ASN A 148 3.69 3.53 5.36
CA ASN A 148 5.15 3.49 5.44
C ASN A 148 5.79 3.80 4.07
N PHE A 149 5.19 3.34 2.96
CA PHE A 149 5.54 3.69 1.57
C PHE A 149 4.98 5.05 1.08
N ASN A 150 4.63 5.95 2.01
CA ASN A 150 4.16 7.32 1.73
C ASN A 150 2.82 7.44 0.97
N LEU A 151 1.99 6.40 0.99
CA LEU A 151 0.64 6.45 0.44
C LEU A 151 -0.33 7.05 1.49
N ALA A 152 -1.19 7.96 1.06
CA ALA A 152 -2.32 8.45 1.87
C ALA A 152 -3.58 7.60 1.62
N HIS A 153 -4.59 7.70 2.48
CA HIS A 153 -5.89 7.03 2.26
C HIS A 153 -6.51 7.33 0.88
N SER A 154 -7.37 6.41 0.44
CA SER A 154 -8.26 6.58 -0.69
C SER A 154 -9.72 6.74 -0.26
N GLY A 155 -10.55 7.40 -1.08
CA GLY A 155 -11.93 7.75 -0.76
C GLY A 155 -12.90 7.60 -1.93
N GLY A 156 -14.13 7.16 -1.67
CA GLY A 156 -15.04 6.71 -2.72
C GLY A 156 -15.69 7.83 -3.53
N LEU A 157 -16.62 7.42 -4.40
CA LEU A 157 -17.47 8.31 -5.20
C LEU A 157 -18.29 9.31 -4.34
N ASN A 158 -18.43 9.05 -3.04
CA ASN A 158 -19.08 9.92 -2.06
C ASN A 158 -18.13 10.96 -1.40
N ASN A 159 -16.87 11.04 -1.85
CA ASN A 159 -15.78 11.88 -1.29
C ASN A 159 -15.49 11.65 0.22
N SER A 160 -15.99 10.57 0.82
CA SER A 160 -15.60 10.18 2.18
C SER A 160 -14.21 9.51 2.14
N THR A 161 -13.47 9.55 3.25
CA THR A 161 -12.20 8.81 3.35
C THR A 161 -12.49 7.33 3.65
N TYR A 162 -11.61 6.43 3.23
CA TYR A 162 -11.70 4.96 3.33
C TYR A 162 -12.81 4.30 2.48
N THR A 163 -13.59 5.03 1.69
CA THR A 163 -14.73 4.47 0.93
C THR A 163 -14.42 4.14 -0.55
N ASP A 164 -13.15 4.11 -0.95
CA ASP A 164 -12.71 3.63 -2.27
C ASP A 164 -12.29 2.18 -2.17
N HIS A 165 -13.12 1.25 -2.61
CA HIS A 165 -12.82 -0.17 -2.48
C HIS A 165 -12.04 -0.73 -3.70
N THR A 166 -11.57 0.13 -4.62
CA THR A 166 -10.74 -0.23 -5.80
C THR A 166 -9.25 -0.48 -5.46
N GLY A 167 -8.91 -0.60 -4.17
CA GLY A 167 -7.58 -0.98 -3.72
C GLY A 167 -7.33 -0.73 -2.23
N ALA A 168 -6.25 -1.29 -1.69
CA ALA A 168 -6.04 -1.44 -0.24
C ALA A 168 -6.07 -0.14 0.58
N MET A 169 -5.67 1.01 0.02
CA MET A 169 -5.64 2.29 0.77
C MET A 169 -7.02 2.91 1.06
N GLY A 170 -8.11 2.34 0.54
CA GLY A 170 -9.47 2.68 0.99
C GLY A 170 -9.84 1.91 2.24
N ASN A 171 -10.73 0.92 2.13
CA ASN A 171 -11.01 -0.03 3.20
C ASN A 171 -10.31 -1.35 2.89
N PRO A 172 -9.40 -1.85 3.74
CA PRO A 172 -8.75 -3.13 3.54
C PRO A 172 -9.66 -4.32 3.88
N HIS A 173 -9.23 -5.52 3.47
CA HIS A 173 -9.76 -6.78 3.98
C HIS A 173 -9.29 -7.03 5.42
N TYR A 174 -10.18 -7.58 6.26
CA TYR A 174 -9.96 -7.84 7.70
C TYR A 174 -9.86 -9.34 8.03
N SER A 175 -9.31 -10.12 7.09
CA SER A 175 -9.01 -11.55 7.23
C SER A 175 -7.56 -11.81 6.86
N ASP A 176 -7.04 -12.97 7.22
CA ASP A 176 -5.68 -13.40 6.91
C ASP A 176 -5.48 -13.48 5.38
N ASP A 177 -6.00 -14.51 4.70
CA ASP A 177 -5.69 -14.78 3.27
C ASP A 177 -6.06 -13.69 2.25
N LEU A 178 -7.03 -12.83 2.55
CA LEU A 178 -7.64 -11.93 1.56
C LEU A 178 -6.96 -10.56 1.55
N TYR A 179 -6.53 -10.15 0.36
CA TYR A 179 -5.96 -8.83 0.08
C TYR A 179 -6.30 -8.39 -1.35
N GLN A 180 -6.14 -7.10 -1.62
CA GLN A 180 -6.23 -6.50 -2.94
C GLN A 180 -5.05 -5.54 -3.10
N CYS A 181 -4.62 -5.26 -4.33
CA CYS A 181 -3.51 -4.34 -4.55
C CYS A 181 -3.94 -2.89 -4.32
N PHE A 182 -3.04 -1.92 -4.49
CA PHE A 182 -3.42 -0.51 -4.40
C PHE A 182 -4.17 -0.04 -5.66
N ASN A 183 -4.90 1.07 -5.57
CA ASN A 183 -5.59 1.65 -6.73
C ASN A 183 -4.58 2.30 -7.72
N VAL A 184 -5.07 2.65 -8.92
CA VAL A 184 -4.24 3.21 -10.01
C VAL A 184 -3.37 4.41 -9.59
N ALA A 185 -3.88 5.34 -8.77
CA ALA A 185 -3.13 6.53 -8.36
C ALA A 185 -1.97 6.17 -7.42
N LYS A 186 -2.15 5.18 -6.54
CA LYS A 186 -1.09 4.68 -5.68
C LYS A 186 -0.06 3.85 -6.45
N ASN A 187 -0.51 3.01 -7.37
CA ASN A 187 0.36 2.24 -8.26
C ASN A 187 1.24 3.16 -9.12
N PHE A 188 0.72 4.32 -9.56
CA PHE A 188 1.54 5.33 -10.24
C PHE A 188 2.55 6.00 -9.30
N GLN A 189 2.18 6.27 -8.04
CA GLN A 189 3.06 6.86 -7.03
C GLN A 189 4.26 5.94 -6.71
N LEU A 190 4.07 4.62 -6.73
CA LEU A 190 5.10 3.62 -6.49
C LEU A 190 6.02 3.41 -7.70
N ASP A 191 7.27 3.04 -7.44
CA ASP A 191 8.30 2.78 -8.47
C ASP A 191 8.19 1.40 -9.15
N TRP A 192 7.26 0.53 -8.70
CA TRP A 192 7.15 -0.86 -9.14
C TRP A 192 6.88 -1.00 -10.65
N TYR A 193 6.12 -0.09 -11.25
CA TYR A 193 5.70 -0.17 -12.66
C TYR A 193 6.33 0.95 -13.51
N ASN A 194 7.58 1.32 -13.23
CA ASN A 194 8.26 2.47 -13.84
C ASN A 194 8.43 2.39 -15.37
N ASP A 195 8.38 1.20 -15.96
CA ASP A 195 8.39 0.91 -17.39
C ASP A 195 6.99 0.84 -18.02
N ALA A 196 5.96 0.49 -17.24
CA ALA A 196 4.56 0.39 -17.67
C ALA A 196 3.64 1.49 -17.11
N LYS A 197 4.19 2.66 -16.74
CA LYS A 197 3.39 3.84 -16.38
C LYS A 197 3.71 5.05 -17.26
N ILE A 198 2.67 5.72 -17.77
CA ILE A 198 2.82 6.87 -18.66
C ILE A 198 2.12 8.12 -18.12
N THR A 199 2.60 9.30 -18.54
CA THR A 199 1.92 10.58 -18.30
C THR A 199 1.55 11.21 -19.64
N ILE A 200 0.27 11.56 -19.79
CA ILE A 200 -0.27 12.33 -20.93
C ILE A 200 -0.71 13.72 -20.46
N ASP A 201 -0.84 14.68 -21.39
CA ASP A 201 -1.26 16.05 -21.07
C ASP A 201 -2.42 16.53 -21.98
N PRO A 202 -3.68 16.19 -21.64
CA PRO A 202 -4.86 16.58 -22.39
C PRO A 202 -5.21 18.08 -22.36
N ARG A 203 -4.32 18.96 -21.87
CA ARG A 203 -4.56 20.43 -21.85
C ARG A 203 -4.33 21.08 -23.20
N VAL A 204 -3.50 20.51 -24.08
CA VAL A 204 -3.32 20.97 -25.47
C VAL A 204 -4.65 20.92 -26.24
N SER A 205 -4.88 21.86 -27.16
CA SER A 205 -6.18 21.98 -27.86
C SER A 205 -6.36 20.92 -28.94
N GLY A 206 -7.51 20.23 -28.95
CA GLY A 206 -7.78 19.14 -29.88
C GLY A 206 -7.02 17.87 -29.53
N TYR A 207 -6.94 17.56 -28.23
CA TYR A 207 -6.37 16.31 -27.76
C TYR A 207 -7.26 15.14 -28.17
N THR A 208 -6.68 14.13 -28.80
CA THR A 208 -7.33 12.83 -29.02
C THR A 208 -6.26 11.73 -28.95
N ASP A 209 -6.57 10.64 -28.25
CA ASP A 209 -5.66 9.54 -27.97
C ASP A 209 -6.45 8.25 -27.74
N THR A 210 -5.81 7.09 -27.93
CA THR A 210 -6.43 5.78 -27.73
C THR A 210 -5.40 4.81 -27.17
N ILE A 211 -5.56 4.47 -25.89
CA ILE A 211 -4.62 3.68 -25.10
C ILE A 211 -5.22 2.30 -24.85
N THR A 212 -4.43 1.25 -25.07
CA THR A 212 -4.76 -0.09 -24.56
C THR A 212 -4.12 -0.24 -23.19
N LEU A 213 -4.93 -0.51 -22.17
CA LEU A 213 -4.52 -0.75 -20.80
C LEU A 213 -4.40 -2.25 -20.55
N VAL A 214 -3.44 -2.65 -19.71
CA VAL A 214 -3.40 -3.97 -19.06
C VAL A 214 -3.63 -3.77 -17.56
N GLY A 215 -4.21 -4.76 -16.88
CA GLY A 215 -4.40 -4.68 -15.43
C GLY A 215 -3.09 -4.89 -14.66
N ILE A 216 -2.91 -4.21 -13.53
CA ILE A 216 -1.71 -4.38 -12.66
C ILE A 216 -1.50 -5.83 -12.20
N ALA A 217 -2.55 -6.65 -12.21
CA ALA A 217 -2.48 -8.08 -11.89
C ALA A 217 -1.73 -8.91 -12.95
N GLU A 218 -1.58 -8.40 -14.17
CA GLU A 218 -0.97 -9.05 -15.34
C GLU A 218 0.15 -8.15 -15.93
N TYR A 219 0.81 -7.34 -15.08
CA TYR A 219 1.87 -6.40 -15.47
C TYR A 219 3.07 -7.10 -16.12
N ASP A 220 3.43 -8.30 -15.66
CA ASP A 220 4.44 -9.19 -16.24
C ASP A 220 4.20 -9.49 -17.73
N GLN A 221 2.95 -9.39 -18.18
CA GLN A 221 2.51 -9.65 -19.55
C GLN A 221 2.18 -8.36 -20.33
N ALA A 222 2.26 -7.18 -19.72
CA ALA A 222 1.76 -5.93 -20.29
C ALA A 222 2.48 -5.50 -21.59
N GLY A 223 3.76 -5.86 -21.74
CA GLY A 223 4.57 -5.53 -22.91
C GLY A 223 4.79 -4.03 -23.05
N SER A 224 4.22 -3.40 -24.08
CA SER A 224 4.26 -1.94 -24.27
C SER A 224 2.99 -1.21 -23.80
N ASN A 225 2.02 -1.93 -23.22
CA ASN A 225 0.76 -1.35 -22.76
C ASN A 225 0.93 -0.82 -21.32
N PRO A 226 0.50 0.41 -21.01
CA PRO A 226 0.56 0.90 -19.64
C PRO A 226 -0.44 0.21 -18.72
N VAL A 227 -0.01 -0.07 -17.48
CA VAL A 227 -0.88 -0.52 -16.39
C VAL A 227 -1.40 0.63 -15.52
N THR A 228 -0.76 1.80 -15.59
CA THR A 228 -1.29 3.05 -15.03
C THR A 228 -1.05 4.23 -15.96
N VAL A 229 -2.06 5.10 -16.12
CA VAL A 229 -1.96 6.34 -16.89
C VAL A 229 -2.26 7.54 -16.00
N ARG A 230 -1.35 8.51 -15.98
CA ARG A 230 -1.54 9.83 -15.37
C ARG A 230 -1.93 10.86 -16.43
N MET A 231 -3.02 11.57 -16.20
CA MET A 231 -3.42 12.76 -16.95
C MET A 231 -2.97 14.01 -16.20
N SER A 232 -1.95 14.68 -16.75
CA SER A 232 -1.39 15.93 -16.24
C SER A 232 -2.44 17.05 -16.33
N THR A 233 -2.86 17.54 -15.17
CA THR A 233 -3.67 18.77 -15.03
C THR A 233 -2.77 19.99 -14.81
N GLY A 234 -1.48 19.77 -14.52
CA GLY A 234 -0.58 20.77 -13.94
C GLY A 234 -0.61 20.78 -12.41
N GLY A 235 -1.14 19.73 -11.78
CA GLY A 235 -1.28 19.62 -10.33
C GLY A 235 -2.52 20.31 -9.72
N GLN A 236 -3.41 20.86 -10.56
CA GLN A 236 -4.64 21.53 -10.13
C GLN A 236 -5.76 21.38 -11.16
N SER A 237 -6.93 20.92 -10.72
CA SER A 237 -8.14 20.72 -11.52
C SER A 237 -9.38 20.87 -10.61
N PRO A 238 -10.62 21.00 -11.11
CA PRO A 238 -11.79 20.89 -10.25
C PRO A 238 -11.78 19.56 -9.49
N GLY A 239 -12.04 19.61 -8.18
CA GLY A 239 -12.05 18.42 -7.32
C GLY A 239 -10.68 17.89 -6.87
N GLY A 240 -9.56 18.53 -7.24
CA GLY A 240 -8.23 18.16 -6.71
C GLY A 240 -7.04 18.56 -7.59
N GLY A 241 -6.05 17.67 -7.68
CA GLY A 241 -4.90 17.76 -8.57
C GLY A 241 -5.07 16.86 -9.81
N ASP A 242 -3.97 16.20 -10.18
CA ASP A 242 -3.89 15.29 -11.33
C ASP A 242 -4.83 14.07 -11.21
N ILE A 243 -5.16 13.50 -12.37
CA ILE A 243 -6.17 12.45 -12.52
C ILE A 243 -5.50 11.22 -13.15
N PHE A 244 -5.89 10.03 -12.71
CA PHE A 244 -5.29 8.75 -13.04
C PHE A 244 -6.36 7.80 -13.54
N PHE A 245 -6.04 6.94 -14.50
CA PHE A 245 -6.92 5.86 -14.92
C PHE A 245 -6.16 4.59 -15.33
N GLY A 246 -6.81 3.45 -15.13
CA GLY A 246 -6.21 2.13 -15.27
C GLY A 246 -7.29 1.04 -15.24
N PHE A 247 -6.94 -0.13 -15.75
CA PHE A 247 -7.85 -1.28 -15.81
C PHE A 247 -7.80 -2.07 -14.50
N ASN A 248 -8.88 -2.07 -13.72
CA ASN A 248 -8.92 -2.74 -12.42
C ASN A 248 -9.28 -4.22 -12.56
N ARG A 249 -8.42 -4.96 -13.27
CA ARG A 249 -8.59 -6.38 -13.54
C ARG A 249 -8.68 -7.18 -12.24
N ALA A 250 -9.74 -7.95 -12.07
CA ALA A 250 -9.97 -8.81 -10.90
C ALA A 250 -9.40 -10.22 -11.13
N THR A 251 -8.07 -10.31 -11.22
CA THR A 251 -7.33 -11.57 -11.37
C THR A 251 -6.04 -11.57 -10.55
N GLY A 252 -5.36 -12.71 -10.42
CA GLY A 252 -4.07 -12.86 -9.75
C GLY A 252 -4.02 -12.17 -8.37
N PRO A 253 -3.05 -11.28 -8.09
CA PRO A 253 -2.94 -10.59 -6.80
C PRO A 253 -4.06 -9.57 -6.51
N ASN A 254 -4.94 -9.30 -7.49
CA ASN A 254 -6.07 -8.39 -7.38
C ASN A 254 -7.43 -9.12 -7.48
N GLN A 255 -7.45 -10.45 -7.37
CA GLN A 255 -8.66 -11.28 -7.54
C GLN A 255 -9.73 -11.09 -6.43
N TYR A 256 -9.35 -10.50 -5.29
CA TYR A 256 -10.27 -10.17 -4.19
C TYR A 256 -10.54 -8.66 -4.11
N ASN A 257 -10.40 -7.94 -5.22
CA ASN A 257 -10.84 -6.56 -5.32
C ASN A 257 -12.34 -6.43 -4.93
N ASP A 258 -12.68 -5.47 -4.06
CA ASP A 258 -14.05 -5.32 -3.52
C ASP A 258 -14.95 -4.40 -4.35
N GLU A 259 -14.39 -3.56 -5.23
CA GLU A 259 -15.15 -2.60 -6.05
C GLU A 259 -14.53 -2.36 -7.42
N GLY A 260 -15.35 -2.46 -8.47
CA GLY A 260 -14.94 -2.09 -9.83
C GLY A 260 -14.17 -3.18 -10.57
N ASP A 261 -14.36 -4.44 -10.19
CA ASP A 261 -13.86 -5.63 -10.87
C ASP A 261 -14.00 -5.51 -12.39
N ASP A 262 -12.88 -5.65 -13.10
CA ASP A 262 -12.84 -5.67 -14.56
C ASP A 262 -13.46 -4.41 -15.22
N LEU A 263 -13.41 -3.26 -14.54
CA LEU A 263 -13.77 -1.95 -15.07
C LEU A 263 -12.53 -1.04 -15.18
N VAL A 264 -12.63 0.00 -16.03
CA VAL A 264 -11.65 1.10 -16.02
C VAL A 264 -12.00 2.04 -14.88
N THR A 265 -11.09 2.19 -13.92
CA THR A 265 -11.26 3.12 -12.79
C THR A 265 -10.64 4.46 -13.12
N ILE A 266 -11.26 5.55 -12.66
CA ILE A 266 -10.71 6.92 -12.73
C ILE A 266 -10.60 7.45 -11.31
N VAL A 267 -9.39 7.85 -10.91
CA VAL A 267 -9.04 8.30 -9.56
C VAL A 267 -8.34 9.65 -9.63
N GLN A 268 -8.67 10.60 -8.75
CA GLN A 268 -8.07 11.94 -8.69
C GLN A 268 -7.39 12.16 -7.34
N VAL A 269 -6.18 12.74 -7.31
CA VAL A 269 -5.55 13.12 -6.03
C VAL A 269 -6.09 14.45 -5.50
N SER A 270 -6.09 14.66 -4.18
CA SER A 270 -6.59 15.90 -3.55
C SER A 270 -5.83 17.15 -4.00
N SER A 271 -4.53 17.00 -4.29
CA SER A 271 -3.66 18.08 -4.75
C SER A 271 -2.41 17.53 -5.44
N GLY A 272 -1.81 18.34 -6.31
CA GLY A 272 -0.52 18.07 -6.91
C GLY A 272 -0.53 16.94 -7.95
N THR A 273 0.64 16.35 -8.15
CA THR A 273 0.96 15.46 -9.28
C THR A 273 0.78 13.96 -8.99
N GLY A 274 0.33 13.60 -7.78
CA GLY A 274 0.22 12.21 -7.31
C GLY A 274 1.56 11.46 -7.18
N THR A 275 2.69 12.17 -7.16
CA THR A 275 4.04 11.61 -6.98
C THR A 275 4.55 11.72 -5.54
N GLY A 276 3.65 11.93 -4.58
CA GLY A 276 3.94 12.11 -3.15
C GLY A 276 2.64 12.22 -2.35
N TYR A 277 2.75 12.29 -1.02
CA TYR A 277 1.63 12.14 -0.08
C TYR A 277 0.41 13.01 -0.43
N SER A 278 -0.62 12.38 -0.99
CA SER A 278 -1.88 13.00 -1.36
C SER A 278 -2.99 11.97 -1.26
N GLN A 279 -4.07 12.30 -0.54
CA GLN A 279 -5.28 11.47 -0.58
C GLN A 279 -5.78 11.37 -2.02
N SER A 280 -6.43 10.26 -2.36
CA SER A 280 -6.98 10.07 -3.70
C SER A 280 -8.43 9.65 -3.63
N TYR A 281 -9.23 10.06 -4.61
CA TYR A 281 -10.65 9.77 -4.63
C TYR A 281 -11.07 9.13 -5.95
N LEU A 282 -11.90 8.10 -5.86
CA LEU A 282 -12.59 7.52 -6.99
C LEU A 282 -13.53 8.57 -7.63
N ARG A 283 -13.55 8.61 -8.96
CA ARG A 283 -14.34 9.55 -9.78
C ARG A 283 -15.27 8.82 -10.75
N ALA A 284 -14.83 7.69 -11.28
CA ALA A 284 -15.64 6.79 -12.08
C ALA A 284 -15.14 5.34 -12.00
N LYS A 285 -16.04 4.43 -12.34
CA LYS A 285 -15.77 3.05 -12.76
C LYS A 285 -16.54 2.89 -14.06
N LEU A 286 -15.89 2.47 -15.14
CA LEU A 286 -16.44 2.48 -16.49
C LEU A 286 -16.36 1.09 -17.14
N GLY A 287 -17.51 0.58 -17.57
CA GLY A 287 -17.64 -0.56 -18.46
C GLY A 287 -17.64 -0.17 -19.95
N VAL A 288 -17.77 -1.16 -20.82
CA VAL A 288 -17.75 -0.97 -22.29
C VAL A 288 -18.87 -0.02 -22.74
N GLY A 289 -18.49 1.02 -23.49
CA GLY A 289 -19.38 2.07 -23.98
C GLY A 289 -19.67 3.19 -22.98
N GLU A 290 -19.21 3.09 -21.73
CA GLU A 290 -19.37 4.16 -20.75
C GLU A 290 -18.27 5.24 -20.88
N SER A 291 -18.61 6.46 -20.44
CA SER A 291 -17.74 7.62 -20.54
C SER A 291 -17.83 8.51 -19.29
N HIS A 292 -16.73 9.16 -18.93
CA HIS A 292 -16.68 10.15 -17.83
C HIS A 292 -16.15 11.50 -18.32
N PRO A 293 -16.94 12.60 -18.21
CA PRO A 293 -16.50 13.95 -18.56
C PRO A 293 -15.78 14.64 -17.39
N LEU A 294 -14.53 15.03 -17.62
CA LEU A 294 -13.70 15.82 -16.71
C LEU A 294 -13.79 17.30 -17.10
N TYR A 295 -14.74 18.00 -16.49
CA TYR A 295 -15.03 19.41 -16.76
C TYR A 295 -13.91 20.35 -16.31
N ASN A 296 -13.65 21.41 -17.09
CA ASN A 296 -12.62 22.43 -16.82
C ASN A 296 -11.25 21.81 -16.48
N PHE A 297 -10.84 20.79 -17.26
CA PHE A 297 -9.65 19.98 -17.02
C PHE A 297 -8.40 20.85 -16.95
N GLY A 298 -7.64 20.78 -15.85
CA GLY A 298 -6.43 21.59 -15.65
C GLY A 298 -6.67 23.10 -15.63
N GLY A 299 -7.91 23.55 -15.34
CA GLY A 299 -8.30 24.97 -15.38
C GLY A 299 -8.44 25.56 -16.78
N THR A 300 -8.41 24.73 -17.84
CA THR A 300 -8.40 25.18 -19.25
C THR A 300 -9.75 25.62 -19.81
N GLY A 301 -10.83 25.48 -19.04
CA GLY A 301 -12.22 25.65 -19.51
C GLY A 301 -12.75 24.48 -20.36
N LYS A 302 -11.88 23.61 -20.89
CA LYS A 302 -12.25 22.44 -21.69
C LYS A 302 -12.84 21.31 -20.86
N THR A 303 -13.65 20.46 -21.48
CA THR A 303 -14.03 19.14 -20.91
C THR A 303 -13.19 18.07 -21.60
N VAL A 304 -12.50 17.24 -20.84
CA VAL A 304 -11.80 16.05 -21.36
C VAL A 304 -12.64 14.82 -21.03
N THR A 305 -13.01 14.03 -22.03
CA THR A 305 -13.83 12.83 -21.85
C THR A 305 -12.96 11.58 -21.98
N VAL A 306 -13.05 10.70 -20.99
CA VAL A 306 -12.49 9.35 -21.02
C VAL A 306 -13.62 8.39 -21.39
N THR A 307 -13.43 7.53 -22.39
CA THR A 307 -14.44 6.59 -22.92
C THR A 307 -13.84 5.19 -23.06
N VAL A 308 -14.52 4.16 -22.56
CA VAL A 308 -14.08 2.77 -22.71
C VAL A 308 -14.68 2.18 -23.98
N ASN A 309 -13.83 1.88 -24.97
CA ASN A 309 -14.27 1.34 -26.26
C ASN A 309 -14.53 -0.17 -26.20
N SER A 310 -13.71 -0.91 -25.46
CA SER A 310 -13.81 -2.37 -25.29
C SER A 310 -13.04 -2.82 -24.06
N ILE A 311 -13.43 -3.98 -23.51
CA ILE A 311 -12.75 -4.71 -22.45
C ILE A 311 -12.71 -6.18 -22.87
N ASP A 312 -11.57 -6.84 -22.68
CA ASP A 312 -11.37 -8.28 -22.82
C ASP A 312 -10.81 -8.85 -21.51
N ILE A 313 -11.50 -9.86 -20.97
CA ILE A 313 -11.14 -10.61 -19.77
C ILE A 313 -10.98 -12.12 -20.02
N GLU A 314 -11.21 -12.56 -21.26
CA GLU A 314 -11.07 -13.95 -21.68
C GLU A 314 -9.64 -14.22 -22.21
N SER A 315 -8.98 -13.17 -22.73
CA SER A 315 -7.53 -13.15 -22.95
C SER A 315 -6.74 -12.98 -21.64
N SER A 316 -5.49 -13.47 -21.64
CA SER A 316 -4.44 -13.10 -20.68
C SER A 316 -3.22 -12.63 -21.48
N PRO A 317 -2.73 -11.39 -21.29
CA PRO A 317 -3.27 -10.38 -20.36
C PRO A 317 -4.67 -9.91 -20.78
N GLY A 318 -5.53 -9.66 -19.78
CA GLY A 318 -6.78 -8.94 -20.01
C GLY A 318 -6.50 -7.49 -20.37
N THR A 319 -7.31 -6.91 -21.25
CA THR A 319 -7.10 -5.54 -21.76
C THR A 319 -8.35 -4.67 -21.70
N ALA A 320 -8.15 -3.36 -21.60
CA ALA A 320 -9.21 -2.36 -21.79
C ALA A 320 -8.74 -1.24 -22.73
N VAL A 321 -9.46 -1.00 -23.82
CA VAL A 321 -9.10 0.03 -24.82
C VAL A 321 -9.89 1.30 -24.54
N VAL A 322 -9.18 2.41 -24.29
CA VAL A 322 -9.75 3.67 -23.78
C VAL A 322 -9.40 4.83 -24.71
N THR A 323 -10.42 5.59 -25.13
CA THR A 323 -10.27 6.85 -25.87
C THR A 323 -10.29 8.03 -24.90
N ILE A 324 -9.38 8.99 -25.10
CA ILE A 324 -9.32 10.24 -24.34
C ILE A 324 -9.39 11.39 -25.33
N THR A 325 -10.39 12.26 -25.22
CA THR A 325 -10.59 13.37 -26.17
C THR A 325 -11.17 14.61 -25.50
N ASP A 326 -10.79 15.81 -25.94
CA ASP A 326 -11.45 17.07 -25.55
C ASP A 326 -12.63 17.46 -26.46
N ASN A 327 -12.89 16.67 -27.50
CA ASN A 327 -13.89 16.90 -28.56
C ASN A 327 -13.77 18.26 -29.28
N LEU A 328 -12.67 18.99 -29.09
CA LEU A 328 -12.36 20.15 -29.92
C LEU A 328 -11.75 19.61 -31.21
N THR A 329 -12.36 19.92 -32.35
CA THR A 329 -11.66 19.70 -33.62
C THR A 329 -10.41 20.57 -33.61
N SER A 330 -9.24 19.95 -33.83
CA SER A 330 -8.02 20.72 -34.08
C SER A 330 -8.32 21.75 -35.18
N PRO A 331 -7.96 23.04 -35.01
CA PRO A 331 -8.22 24.02 -36.05
C PRO A 331 -7.59 23.51 -37.35
N PRO A 332 -8.30 23.60 -38.50
CA PRO A 332 -7.79 23.05 -39.75
C PRO A 332 -6.42 23.66 -40.02
N THR A 333 -5.42 22.82 -40.25
CA THR A 333 -4.06 23.28 -40.55
C THR A 333 -4.13 24.25 -41.72
N ASP A 334 -3.67 25.49 -41.51
CA ASP A 334 -3.75 26.54 -42.51
C ASP A 334 -3.24 26.03 -43.86
N ALA A 335 -4.09 26.16 -44.89
CA ALA A 335 -3.80 25.61 -46.20
C ALA A 335 -2.43 26.14 -46.69
N PRO A 336 -1.55 25.30 -47.27
CA PRO A 336 -0.15 25.65 -47.52
C PRO A 336 0.00 27.01 -48.20
N THR A 337 0.45 28.00 -47.43
CA THR A 337 0.61 29.38 -47.90
C THR A 337 1.86 29.46 -48.77
N THR A 338 1.71 29.06 -50.02
CA THR A 338 2.71 29.26 -51.07
C THR A 338 3.14 30.72 -51.07
N PRO A 339 4.41 31.05 -50.77
CA PRO A 339 4.83 32.43 -50.65
C PRO A 339 4.69 33.13 -52.01
N PRO A 340 4.13 34.35 -52.07
CA PRO A 340 4.02 35.08 -53.33
C PRO A 340 5.42 35.41 -53.88
N PRO A 341 5.62 35.37 -55.21
CA PRO A 341 6.93 35.59 -55.82
C PRO A 341 7.41 37.03 -55.56
N SER A 342 8.42 37.18 -54.70
CA SER A 342 8.98 38.47 -54.34
C SER A 342 9.91 39.01 -55.44
N ASN A 343 9.34 39.80 -56.35
CA ASN A 343 10.09 40.60 -57.31
C ASN A 343 10.74 41.81 -56.62
N ALA A 344 11.84 41.57 -55.89
CA ALA A 344 12.66 42.60 -55.27
C ALA A 344 14.08 42.61 -55.89
N PRO A 345 14.59 43.77 -56.38
CA PRO A 345 15.88 43.84 -57.06
C PRO A 345 17.07 43.76 -56.08
N THR A 346 18.14 43.10 -56.52
CA THR A 346 19.35 42.82 -55.74
C THR A 346 20.19 44.08 -55.45
N PRO A 347 20.51 44.40 -54.18
CA PRO A 347 21.56 45.36 -53.83
C PRO A 347 22.95 44.78 -54.06
N ALA A 348 23.89 45.59 -54.56
CA ALA A 348 25.26 45.16 -54.85
C ALA A 348 26.16 45.03 -53.59
N PRO A 349 27.18 44.15 -53.59
CA PRO A 349 28.11 44.00 -52.48
C PRO A 349 29.17 45.10 -52.46
N THR A 350 29.38 45.73 -51.30
CA THR A 350 30.50 46.65 -51.02
C THR A 350 31.01 46.35 -49.61
N GLY A 351 32.32 46.47 -49.33
CA GLY A 351 32.85 46.05 -48.02
C GLY A 351 34.16 46.71 -47.60
N ALA A 352 34.68 46.23 -46.46
CA ALA A 352 35.92 46.66 -45.79
C ALA A 352 35.84 48.06 -45.08
N PRO A 353 36.85 48.49 -44.29
CA PRO A 353 36.87 48.21 -42.85
C PRO A 353 37.25 49.45 -41.97
N VAL A 354 37.93 49.25 -40.82
CA VAL A 354 38.58 50.24 -39.90
C VAL A 354 37.65 50.83 -38.79
N THR A 355 38.11 51.41 -37.66
CA THR A 355 38.87 50.92 -36.46
C THR A 355 39.00 52.06 -35.41
N ALA A 356 39.00 51.75 -34.10
CA ALA A 356 39.50 52.54 -32.92
C ALA A 356 38.78 53.80 -32.35
N ALA A 357 38.35 53.69 -31.07
CA ALA A 357 38.59 54.54 -29.86
C ALA A 357 38.40 56.09 -29.85
N PRO A 358 38.34 56.79 -28.68
CA PRO A 358 38.26 56.39 -27.24
C PRO A 358 36.87 56.79 -26.61
N THR A 359 36.57 57.20 -25.35
CA THR A 359 37.29 57.64 -24.12
C THR A 359 36.42 57.52 -22.84
N ASN A 360 37.01 57.63 -21.64
CA ASN A 360 36.40 57.70 -20.27
C ASN A 360 36.32 59.17 -19.75
N PRO A 361 35.90 59.56 -18.50
CA PRO A 361 35.66 58.81 -17.22
C PRO A 361 34.40 59.34 -16.42
N PRO A 362 34.26 59.35 -15.06
CA PRO A 362 34.96 58.67 -13.93
C PRO A 362 34.08 58.04 -12.78
N THR A 363 34.73 57.31 -11.85
CA THR A 363 34.38 57.08 -10.39
C THR A 363 33.10 56.30 -10.00
N THR A 364 32.98 55.59 -8.87
CA THR A 364 33.86 55.30 -7.68
C THR A 364 33.91 53.79 -7.30
N THR A 365 34.83 53.43 -6.38
CA THR A 365 35.16 52.10 -5.80
C THR A 365 35.02 52.11 -4.26
N PRO A 366 35.44 51.10 -3.44
CA PRO A 366 35.28 49.62 -3.39
C PRO A 366 34.68 49.23 -1.97
N PRO A 367 34.98 48.12 -1.22
CA PRO A 367 35.69 46.85 -1.51
C PRO A 367 35.08 45.51 -1.04
N SER A 368 35.71 44.45 -1.54
CA SER A 368 35.72 43.02 -1.18
C SER A 368 35.92 42.68 0.32
N ASN A 369 35.49 41.48 0.75
CA ASN A 369 36.41 40.44 1.26
C ASN A 369 35.80 39.02 1.38
N ALA A 370 36.68 38.01 1.43
CA ALA A 370 36.40 36.57 1.36
C ALA A 370 36.47 35.86 2.74
N PRO A 371 35.97 34.62 2.91
CA PRO A 371 35.87 33.96 4.22
C PRO A 371 37.21 33.39 4.73
N THR A 372 37.34 33.28 6.06
CA THR A 372 38.54 32.81 6.78
C THR A 372 38.42 31.38 7.34
N SER A 373 39.56 30.73 7.53
CA SER A 373 39.71 29.34 8.00
C SER A 373 39.49 29.16 9.52
N PRO A 374 39.19 27.93 10.01
CA PRO A 374 38.92 27.66 11.42
C PRO A 374 40.17 27.33 12.27
N PRO A 375 40.19 27.66 13.57
CA PRO A 375 41.17 27.17 14.54
C PRO A 375 40.65 26.00 15.42
N THR A 376 41.58 25.18 15.92
CA THR A 376 41.36 23.97 16.73
C THR A 376 41.25 24.25 18.24
N ASN A 377 40.69 23.31 19.02
CA ASN A 377 41.23 22.94 20.35
C ASN A 377 40.68 21.58 20.85
N ALA A 378 41.48 20.87 21.66
CA ALA A 378 41.09 19.68 22.45
C ALA A 378 41.00 20.05 23.95
N PRO A 379 40.49 19.17 24.84
CA PRO A 379 41.45 18.40 25.68
C PRO A 379 41.00 17.03 26.27
N THR A 380 41.99 16.15 26.47
CA THR A 380 42.20 15.11 27.54
C THR A 380 41.08 14.24 28.14
N ASN A 381 41.39 12.94 28.24
CA ASN A 381 40.75 11.87 29.06
C ASN A 381 41.65 11.52 30.28
N PRO A 382 41.12 11.07 31.45
CA PRO A 382 41.20 9.64 31.88
C PRO A 382 40.01 9.21 32.81
N VAL A 383 39.85 8.03 33.43
CA VAL A 383 40.68 6.84 33.77
C VAL A 383 39.79 5.55 33.78
N PRO A 384 40.26 4.33 33.41
CA PRO A 384 39.45 3.10 33.47
C PRO A 384 39.63 2.22 34.73
N THR A 385 38.54 1.65 35.26
CA THR A 385 38.46 0.47 36.16
C THR A 385 36.96 0.06 36.29
N ARG A 386 36.52 -1.17 36.60
CA ARG A 386 37.15 -2.42 37.09
C ARG A 386 36.39 -3.64 36.51
N ALA A 387 36.97 -4.85 36.54
CA ALA A 387 36.43 -6.04 35.88
C ALA A 387 35.13 -6.65 36.49
N PRO A 388 34.31 -7.37 35.70
CA PRO A 388 33.12 -8.10 36.16
C PRO A 388 33.45 -9.53 36.65
N THR A 389 32.59 -10.07 37.52
CA THR A 389 32.58 -11.48 37.96
C THR A 389 31.60 -12.33 37.13
N PRO A 390 31.89 -13.62 36.88
CA PRO A 390 30.93 -14.54 36.26
C PRO A 390 29.83 -14.97 37.24
N ASN A 391 28.61 -15.15 36.74
CA ASN A 391 27.45 -15.72 37.46
C ASN A 391 27.18 -17.16 36.96
N PRO A 392 26.53 -18.05 37.74
CA PRO A 392 26.53 -19.48 37.43
C PRO A 392 25.51 -19.91 36.35
N THR A 393 25.83 -21.00 35.66
CA THR A 393 25.01 -21.62 34.62
C THR A 393 23.71 -22.24 35.18
N PRO A 394 22.53 -21.93 34.63
CA PRO A 394 21.29 -22.67 34.92
C PRO A 394 21.33 -24.09 34.34
N VAL A 395 20.76 -25.05 35.06
CA VAL A 395 20.54 -26.42 34.55
C VAL A 395 19.28 -26.45 33.68
N PRO A 396 19.23 -27.23 32.57
CA PRO A 396 18.05 -27.27 31.70
C PRO A 396 16.80 -27.79 32.43
N THR A 397 15.73 -26.99 32.43
CA THR A 397 14.38 -27.42 32.84
C THR A 397 13.62 -27.91 31.62
N ILE A 398 13.06 -29.11 31.70
CA ILE A 398 12.25 -29.70 30.62
C ILE A 398 10.90 -28.95 30.55
N PRO A 399 10.43 -28.49 29.37
CA PRO A 399 9.15 -27.80 29.26
C PRO A 399 7.96 -28.73 29.59
N PRO A 400 6.91 -28.21 30.25
CA PRO A 400 5.73 -29.01 30.55
C PRO A 400 4.93 -29.34 29.28
N THR A 401 4.38 -30.55 29.22
CA THR A 401 3.51 -31.00 28.12
C THR A 401 2.28 -30.10 27.98
N PRO A 402 1.89 -29.67 26.76
CA PRO A 402 0.72 -28.80 26.57
C PRO A 402 -0.57 -29.47 27.03
N SER A 403 -1.45 -28.68 27.66
CA SER A 403 -2.78 -29.12 28.09
C SER A 403 -3.70 -29.42 26.88
N PRO A 404 -4.64 -30.37 26.98
CA PRO A 404 -5.49 -30.75 25.84
C PRO A 404 -6.39 -29.61 25.36
N THR A 405 -6.38 -29.34 24.05
CA THR A 405 -7.30 -28.41 23.39
C THR A 405 -8.76 -28.85 23.61
N GLN A 406 -9.57 -27.99 24.22
CA GLN A 406 -10.96 -28.31 24.55
C GLN A 406 -11.85 -28.27 23.27
N VAL A 407 -12.43 -29.42 22.92
CA VAL A 407 -13.36 -29.55 21.78
C VAL A 407 -14.74 -28.99 22.10
N CYS A 408 -15.42 -28.41 21.11
CA CYS A 408 -16.72 -27.73 21.28
C CYS A 408 -17.78 -28.64 21.95
N SER A 409 -17.79 -29.94 21.65
CA SER A 409 -18.73 -30.92 22.21
C SER A 409 -18.62 -31.13 23.73
N ALA A 410 -17.51 -30.71 24.36
CA ALA A 410 -17.35 -30.74 25.82
C ALA A 410 -18.01 -29.53 26.52
N ILE A 411 -18.42 -28.50 25.77
CA ILE A 411 -18.90 -27.23 26.33
C ILE A 411 -20.41 -27.30 26.63
N SER A 412 -20.73 -27.62 27.88
CA SER A 412 -22.13 -27.78 28.35
C SER A 412 -22.89 -26.49 28.64
N SER A 413 -22.30 -25.30 28.44
CA SER A 413 -22.96 -24.02 28.70
C SER A 413 -22.96 -23.06 27.50
N ARG A 414 -24.13 -22.47 27.23
CA ARG A 414 -24.34 -21.50 26.15
C ARG A 414 -23.41 -20.30 26.21
N ASN A 415 -23.16 -19.77 27.41
CA ASN A 415 -22.30 -18.59 27.56
C ASN A 415 -20.85 -18.90 27.22
N ALA A 416 -20.32 -20.07 27.63
CA ALA A 416 -18.97 -20.48 27.24
C ALA A 416 -18.91 -20.78 25.74
N CYS A 417 -19.89 -21.49 25.19
CA CYS A 417 -19.96 -21.85 23.77
C CYS A 417 -19.89 -20.60 22.87
N ASN A 418 -20.74 -19.61 23.14
CA ASN A 418 -20.80 -18.35 22.39
C ASN A 418 -19.56 -17.45 22.58
N ASN A 419 -18.71 -17.69 23.58
CA ASN A 419 -17.48 -16.93 23.82
C ASN A 419 -16.24 -17.51 23.11
N THR A 420 -16.39 -18.58 22.32
CA THR A 420 -15.27 -19.26 21.63
C THR A 420 -14.80 -18.54 20.34
N SER A 421 -14.95 -17.21 20.28
CA SER A 421 -14.59 -16.36 19.11
C SER A 421 -15.15 -16.87 17.77
N GLY A 422 -16.35 -17.45 17.79
CA GLY A 422 -17.02 -17.99 16.60
C GLY A 422 -16.59 -19.41 16.20
N ARG A 423 -15.70 -20.08 16.95
CA ARG A 423 -15.33 -21.50 16.71
C ARG A 423 -16.51 -22.45 16.95
N CYS A 424 -17.25 -22.24 18.03
CA CYS A 424 -18.41 -23.05 18.41
C CYS A 424 -19.72 -22.24 18.41
N GLU A 425 -20.83 -22.90 18.08
CA GLU A 425 -22.18 -22.36 18.07
C GLU A 425 -23.12 -23.18 18.96
N TRP A 426 -24.01 -22.49 19.69
CA TRP A 426 -24.99 -23.14 20.56
C TRP A 426 -26.32 -23.40 19.82
N SER A 427 -26.57 -24.67 19.51
CA SER A 427 -27.85 -25.11 18.94
C SER A 427 -28.85 -25.44 20.05
N GLY A 428 -30.05 -24.87 19.97
CA GLY A 428 -31.16 -25.15 20.88
C GLY A 428 -31.41 -24.10 21.97
N ASN A 429 -32.30 -24.44 22.91
CA ASN A 429 -32.83 -23.52 23.91
C ASN A 429 -31.87 -23.29 25.10
N ARG A 430 -32.04 -22.17 25.81
CA ARG A 430 -31.16 -21.73 26.93
C ARG A 430 -31.01 -22.75 28.09
N ARG A 431 -31.88 -23.75 28.19
CA ARG A 431 -31.81 -24.83 29.20
C ARG A 431 -31.72 -26.25 28.60
N ASN A 432 -31.80 -26.39 27.28
CA ASN A 432 -31.75 -27.66 26.56
C ASN A 432 -31.24 -27.37 25.15
N GLY A 433 -29.94 -27.58 24.96
CA GLY A 433 -29.20 -27.32 23.74
C GLY A 433 -27.78 -27.86 23.86
N THR A 434 -27.02 -27.83 22.77
CA THR A 434 -25.69 -28.41 22.66
C THR A 434 -24.74 -27.45 21.95
N CYS A 435 -23.50 -27.39 22.41
CA CYS A 435 -22.43 -26.72 21.70
C CYS A 435 -21.85 -27.65 20.63
N GLY A 436 -21.70 -27.15 19.41
CA GLY A 436 -20.99 -27.81 18.30
C GLY A 436 -20.17 -26.78 17.53
N ASP A 437 -19.45 -27.20 16.49
CA ASP A 437 -18.69 -26.28 15.65
C ASP A 437 -19.64 -25.40 14.79
N SER A 438 -19.29 -24.13 14.55
CA SER A 438 -20.20 -23.14 13.95
C SER A 438 -20.64 -23.49 12.52
N GLY A 439 -21.96 -23.51 12.29
CA GLY A 439 -22.55 -24.20 11.13
C GLY A 439 -22.44 -23.45 9.80
N GLY A 440 -21.51 -23.84 8.92
CA GLY A 440 -21.46 -23.29 7.56
C GLY A 440 -20.40 -23.86 6.63
N GLY A 441 -19.33 -24.44 7.18
CA GLY A 441 -18.43 -25.33 6.46
C GLY A 441 -18.93 -26.77 6.56
N GLY A 442 -19.44 -27.32 5.46
CA GLY A 442 -19.33 -28.76 5.25
C GLY A 442 -17.87 -29.09 4.95
N ASP A 443 -17.46 -30.33 5.21
CA ASP A 443 -16.15 -30.84 4.82
C ASP A 443 -15.90 -30.57 3.32
N CYS A 444 -14.82 -29.85 2.99
CA CYS A 444 -14.46 -29.48 1.62
C CYS A 444 -14.09 -30.71 0.75
N SER A 445 -14.03 -31.92 1.30
CA SER A 445 -13.84 -33.17 0.55
C SER A 445 -14.87 -33.42 -0.56
N THR A 446 -16.07 -32.82 -0.49
CA THR A 446 -17.16 -33.04 -1.45
C THR A 446 -17.94 -31.77 -1.78
N CYS A 447 -17.51 -31.07 -2.83
CA CYS A 447 -18.12 -29.83 -3.32
C CYS A 447 -19.63 -29.92 -3.60
N SER A 448 -20.13 -31.09 -4.01
CA SER A 448 -21.56 -31.34 -4.31
C SER A 448 -22.52 -31.04 -3.17
N ASN A 449 -22.03 -30.93 -1.93
CA ASN A 449 -22.84 -30.65 -0.75
C ASN A 449 -23.19 -29.15 -0.58
N PHE A 450 -22.52 -28.24 -1.32
CA PHE A 450 -22.74 -26.80 -1.16
C PHE A 450 -23.92 -26.29 -2.00
N THR A 451 -24.96 -25.83 -1.32
CA THR A 451 -26.18 -25.25 -1.92
C THR A 451 -26.10 -23.74 -2.13
N SER A 452 -24.95 -23.10 -1.89
CA SER A 452 -24.75 -21.66 -2.10
C SER A 452 -23.42 -21.33 -2.80
N ARG A 453 -23.43 -20.31 -3.66
CA ARG A 453 -22.23 -19.80 -4.36
C ARG A 453 -21.11 -19.37 -3.39
N LYS A 454 -21.47 -18.84 -2.21
CA LYS A 454 -20.52 -18.37 -1.19
C LYS A 454 -19.86 -19.53 -0.45
N SER A 455 -20.62 -20.57 -0.09
CA SER A 455 -20.08 -21.79 0.51
C SER A 455 -19.22 -22.58 -0.48
N CYS A 456 -19.69 -22.70 -1.73
CA CYS A 456 -19.00 -23.41 -2.81
C CYS A 456 -17.60 -22.82 -3.07
N ARG A 457 -17.53 -21.52 -3.39
CA ARG A 457 -16.25 -20.85 -3.70
C ARG A 457 -15.26 -20.85 -2.54
N ARG A 458 -15.73 -20.91 -1.28
CA ARG A 458 -14.88 -20.97 -0.08
C ARG A 458 -14.06 -22.28 0.00
N CYS A 459 -14.54 -23.38 -0.57
CA CYS A 459 -13.80 -24.65 -0.63
C CYS A 459 -13.01 -24.83 -1.96
N GLY A 460 -12.78 -23.75 -2.73
CA GLY A 460 -12.12 -23.83 -4.04
C GLY A 460 -12.98 -24.44 -5.16
N CYS A 461 -14.26 -24.72 -4.89
CA CYS A 461 -15.17 -25.44 -5.78
C CYS A 461 -15.79 -24.55 -6.88
N THR A 462 -16.16 -25.16 -8.00
CA THR A 462 -16.81 -24.48 -9.13
C THR A 462 -18.33 -24.36 -8.93
N TRP A 463 -18.91 -23.19 -9.19
CA TRP A 463 -20.35 -22.93 -9.07
C TRP A 463 -21.02 -22.65 -10.43
N GLY A 464 -21.92 -23.53 -10.86
CA GLY A 464 -22.65 -23.43 -12.13
C GLY A 464 -24.06 -24.00 -12.03
N ASN A 465 -25.01 -23.48 -12.82
CA ASN A 465 -26.41 -23.95 -12.85
C ASN A 465 -27.14 -24.06 -11.49
N LYS A 466 -26.75 -23.21 -10.51
CA LYS A 466 -27.20 -23.26 -9.09
C LYS A 466 -26.78 -24.52 -8.32
N GLN A 467 -25.76 -25.21 -8.79
CA GLN A 467 -25.12 -26.35 -8.14
C GLN A 467 -23.62 -26.05 -7.94
N CYS A 468 -23.00 -26.81 -7.03
CA CYS A 468 -21.56 -26.78 -6.81
C CYS A 468 -20.95 -28.10 -7.30
N SER A 469 -19.81 -28.03 -7.96
CA SER A 469 -19.00 -29.19 -8.34
C SER A 469 -17.56 -28.98 -7.90
N ASN A 470 -16.79 -30.06 -7.88
CA ASN A 470 -15.35 -29.95 -8.02
C ASN A 470 -15.03 -29.19 -9.33
#